data_AF-A0A5C8RXB6-F1
#
_entry.id   AF-A0A5C8RXB6-F1
#
_cell.length_a   1.000
_cell.length_b   1.000
_cell.length_c   1.000
_cell.angle_alpha   90.00
_cell.angle_beta   90.00
_cell.angle_gamma   90.00
#
_symmetry.space_group_name_H-M   'P 1'
#
loop_
_entity.id
_entity.type
_entity.pdbx_description
1 polymer ?
#
loop_
_entity_poly.entity_id
_entity_poly.type
_entity_poly.pdbx_seq_one_letter_code
_entity_poly.pdbx_strand_id
1 'polypeptide(L)'
;MANALVQTRIDPALKEEAATVLAAMGLTVSEAVRLMLTRVAREGTLPFEPLIPNEATIAAMREARAGGLRRFDSVTTLMTDLDADD
;
A
#
# COMPACT_ATOMS: atom_id res chain seq x y z
N MET A 1 -5.49 -20.01 23.08
CA MET A 1 -4.86 -19.25 21.98
C MET A 1 -5.36 -17.82 22.06
N ALA A 2 -4.48 -16.83 21.96
CA ALA A 2 -4.89 -15.42 22.02
C ALA A 2 -5.63 -15.05 20.72
N ASN A 3 -6.83 -14.48 20.84
CA ASN A 3 -7.51 -13.82 19.74
C ASN A 3 -7.18 -12.31 19.76
N ALA A 4 -7.14 -11.70 18.59
CA ALA A 4 -6.98 -10.25 18.46
C ALA A 4 -8.17 -9.70 17.67
N LEU A 5 -8.71 -8.57 18.13
CA LEU A 5 -9.82 -7.89 17.46
C LEU A 5 -9.27 -6.94 16.40
N VAL A 6 -9.83 -7.00 15.20
CA VAL A 6 -9.59 -6.00 14.13
C VAL A 6 -10.85 -5.14 14.04
N GLN A 7 -10.72 -3.86 14.35
CA GLN A 7 -11.82 -2.89 14.28
C GLN A 7 -11.37 -1.64 13.52
N THR A 8 -12.14 -1.25 12.51
CA THR A 8 -11.88 -0.08 11.67
C THR A 8 -13.18 0.68 11.43
N ARG A 9 -13.09 1.98 11.17
CA ARG A 9 -14.25 2.77 10.72
C ARG A 9 -14.40 2.61 9.21
N ILE A 10 -15.63 2.44 8.75
CA ILE A 10 -16.01 2.35 7.35
C ILE A 10 -17.35 3.07 7.18
N ASP A 11 -17.59 3.57 5.98
CA ASP A 11 -18.91 4.09 5.62
C ASP A 11 -19.99 2.98 5.78
N PRO A 12 -21.13 3.27 6.45
CA PRO A 12 -22.16 2.26 6.66
C PRO A 12 -22.76 1.70 5.37
N ALA A 13 -22.97 2.52 4.33
CA ALA A 13 -23.51 2.06 3.07
C ALA A 13 -22.51 1.14 2.36
N LEU A 14 -21.22 1.50 2.38
CA LEU A 14 -20.16 0.65 1.85
C LEU A 14 -20.08 -0.71 2.56
N LYS A 15 -20.28 -0.74 3.89
CA LYS A 15 -20.30 -1.99 4.66
C LYS A 15 -21.43 -2.92 4.20
N GLU A 16 -22.64 -2.38 4.03
CA GLU A 16 -23.80 -3.16 3.60
C GLU A 16 -23.65 -3.70 2.17
N GLU A 17 -23.13 -2.86 1.25
CA GLU A 17 -22.83 -3.28 -0.11
C GLU A 17 -21.78 -4.42 -0.14
N ALA A 18 -20.66 -4.24 0.58
CA ALA A 18 -19.63 -5.26 0.68
C ALA A 18 -20.15 -6.56 1.31
N ALA A 19 -20.98 -6.47 2.36
CA ALA A 19 -21.59 -7.64 2.99
C ALA A 19 -22.49 -8.40 2.02
N THR A 20 -23.26 -7.70 1.19
CA THR A 20 -24.16 -8.31 0.19
C THR A 20 -23.36 -9.05 -0.89
N VAL A 21 -22.31 -8.42 -1.43
CA VAL A 21 -21.46 -9.02 -2.47
C VAL A 21 -20.72 -10.24 -1.92
N LEU A 22 -20.13 -10.13 -0.73
CA LEU A 22 -19.41 -11.25 -0.11
C LEU A 22 -20.34 -12.42 0.25
N ALA A 23 -21.55 -12.13 0.72
CA ALA A 23 -22.54 -13.17 1.01
C ALA A 23 -22.93 -13.97 -0.24
N ALA A 24 -23.02 -13.31 -1.40
CA ALA A 24 -23.24 -13.99 -2.68
C ALA A 24 -22.08 -14.93 -3.06
N MET A 25 -20.88 -14.71 -2.51
CA MET A 25 -19.71 -15.58 -2.64
C MET A 25 -19.60 -16.61 -1.51
N GLY A 26 -20.56 -16.64 -0.56
CA GLY A 26 -20.52 -17.52 0.61
C GLY A 26 -19.53 -17.08 1.70
N LEU A 27 -19.17 -15.80 1.74
CA LEU A 27 -18.24 -15.22 2.71
C LEU A 27 -18.89 -14.13 3.55
N THR A 28 -18.49 -14.06 4.81
CA THR A 28 -18.74 -12.91 5.68
C THR A 28 -17.64 -11.86 5.52
N VAL A 29 -17.94 -10.60 5.90
CA VAL A 29 -16.93 -9.52 5.95
C VAL A 29 -15.72 -9.93 6.79
N SER A 30 -15.96 -10.56 7.94
CA SER A 30 -14.89 -11.00 8.83
C SER A 30 -14.00 -12.09 8.21
N GLU A 31 -14.55 -12.98 7.38
CA GLU A 31 -13.77 -13.98 6.65
C GLU A 31 -12.91 -13.33 5.55
N ALA A 32 -13.49 -12.41 4.79
CA ALA A 32 -12.75 -11.66 3.77
C ALA A 32 -11.57 -10.88 4.39
N VAL A 33 -11.79 -10.19 5.51
CA VAL A 33 -10.72 -9.47 6.24
C VAL A 33 -9.64 -10.43 6.72
N ARG A 34 -10.00 -11.60 7.27
CA ARG A 34 -9.02 -12.61 7.68
C ARG A 34 -8.20 -13.13 6.50
N LEU A 35 -8.82 -13.40 5.36
CA LEU A 35 -8.13 -13.86 4.15
C LEU A 35 -7.17 -12.78 3.63
N MET A 36 -7.61 -11.53 3.58
CA MET A 36 -6.78 -10.38 3.21
C MET A 36 -5.54 -10.29 4.11
N LEU A 37 -5.72 -10.25 5.43
CA LEU A 37 -4.59 -10.11 6.37
C LEU A 37 -3.65 -11.32 6.32
N THR A 38 -4.18 -12.52 6.12
CA THR A 38 -3.39 -13.74 5.93
C THR A 38 -2.52 -13.64 4.69
N ARG A 39 -3.07 -13.12 3.59
CA ARG A 39 -2.35 -12.94 2.33
C ARG A 39 -1.25 -11.89 2.47
N VAL A 40 -1.55 -10.74 3.07
CA VAL A 40 -0.55 -9.69 3.35
C VAL A 40 0.61 -10.23 4.18
N ALA A 41 0.31 -10.97 5.25
CA ALA A 41 1.33 -11.53 6.13
C ALA A 41 2.22 -12.58 5.44
N ARG A 42 1.68 -13.31 4.46
CA ARG A 42 2.41 -14.38 3.75
C ARG A 42 3.17 -13.87 2.53
N GLU A 43 2.58 -12.96 1.77
CA GLU A 43 3.09 -12.53 0.46
C GLU A 43 3.82 -11.18 0.52
N GLY A 44 3.72 -10.44 1.63
CA GLY A 44 4.37 -9.13 1.77
C GLY A 44 3.83 -8.06 0.83
N THR A 45 2.66 -8.30 0.22
CA THR A 45 2.02 -7.42 -0.76
C THR A 45 0.54 -7.26 -0.46
N LEU A 46 -0.04 -6.16 -0.91
CA LEU A 46 -1.47 -5.93 -0.80
C LEU A 46 -2.21 -6.80 -1.83
N PRO A 47 -3.37 -7.38 -1.48
CA PRO A 47 -4.12 -8.27 -2.37
C PRO A 47 -4.95 -7.51 -3.41
N PHE A 48 -4.46 -6.37 -3.85
CA PHE A 48 -4.99 -5.54 -4.92
C PHE A 48 -3.81 -4.95 -5.67
N GLU A 49 -4.02 -4.60 -6.94
CA GLU A 49 -2.96 -4.09 -7.79
C GLU A 49 -2.27 -2.85 -7.16
N PRO A 50 -0.96 -2.71 -7.35
CA PRO A 50 -0.19 -1.67 -6.67
C PRO A 50 -0.79 -0.28 -6.91
N LEU A 51 -0.89 0.47 -5.82
CA LEU A 51 -1.40 1.83 -5.74
C LEU A 51 -0.92 2.68 -6.92
N ILE A 52 -1.87 3.32 -7.60
CA ILE A 52 -1.59 4.50 -8.44
C ILE A 52 -0.72 5.44 -7.58
N PRO A 53 0.50 5.80 -8.03
CA PRO A 53 1.39 6.63 -7.24
C PRO A 53 0.66 7.90 -6.78
N ASN A 54 0.88 8.32 -5.54
CA ASN A 54 0.28 9.54 -5.04
C ASN A 54 0.85 10.76 -5.78
N GLU A 55 0.23 11.92 -5.61
CA GLU A 55 0.61 13.14 -6.33
C GLU A 55 2.09 13.50 -6.15
N ALA A 56 2.63 13.36 -4.93
CA ALA A 56 4.03 13.62 -4.64
C ALA A 56 4.96 12.68 -5.41
N THR A 57 4.67 11.38 -5.43
CA THR A 57 5.44 10.41 -6.21
C THR A 57 5.34 10.67 -7.71
N ILE A 58 4.15 11.03 -8.21
CA ILE A 58 3.96 11.41 -9.62
C ILE A 58 4.83 12.63 -9.97
N ALA A 59 4.84 13.66 -9.12
CA ALA A 59 5.64 14.87 -9.33
C ALA A 59 7.14 14.54 -9.37
N ALA A 60 7.64 13.78 -8.40
CA ALA A 60 9.04 13.34 -8.37
C ALA A 60 9.42 12.54 -9.63
N MET A 61 8.55 11.64 -10.09
CA MET A 61 8.78 10.89 -11.35
C MET A 61 8.80 11.80 -12.58
N ARG A 62 8.00 12.87 -12.62
CA ARG A 62 7.99 13.84 -13.73
C ARG A 62 9.27 14.67 -13.75
N GLU A 63 9.69 15.18 -12.61
CA GLU A 63 10.98 15.88 -12.47
C GLU A 63 12.15 14.99 -12.90
N ALA A 64 12.13 13.73 -12.45
CA ALA A 64 13.13 12.74 -12.84
C ALA A 64 13.26 12.58 -14.35
N ARG A 65 12.12 12.42 -15.04
CA ARG A 65 12.06 12.28 -16.50
C ARG A 65 12.41 13.56 -17.25
N ALA A 66 12.12 14.72 -16.66
CA ALA A 66 12.49 16.03 -17.22
C ALA A 66 13.98 16.36 -17.06
N GLY A 67 14.73 15.52 -16.33
CA GLY A 67 16.17 15.72 -16.11
C GLY A 67 16.50 16.68 -14.97
N GLY A 68 15.55 16.94 -14.05
CA GLY A 68 15.76 17.81 -12.88
C GLY A 68 16.63 17.19 -11.78
N LEU A 69 17.04 15.92 -11.91
CA LEU A 69 17.82 15.24 -10.89
C LEU A 69 19.30 15.62 -10.94
N ARG A 70 19.89 15.71 -9.76
CA ARG A 70 21.34 15.79 -9.59
C ARG A 70 22.01 14.55 -10.18
N ARG A 71 23.10 14.77 -10.92
CA ARG A 71 23.94 13.70 -11.48
C ARG A 71 25.21 13.60 -10.66
N PHE A 72 25.71 12.38 -10.52
CA PHE A 72 26.95 12.06 -9.84
C PHE A 72 27.85 11.25 -10.77
N ASP A 73 29.15 11.40 -10.59
CA ASP A 73 30.17 10.68 -11.37
C ASP A 73 30.47 9.29 -10.79
N SER A 74 30.12 9.04 -9.52
CA SER A 74 30.31 7.75 -8.85
C SER A 74 29.22 7.47 -7.81
N VAL A 75 29.07 6.18 -7.48
CA VAL A 75 28.18 5.74 -6.39
C VAL A 75 28.66 6.29 -5.05
N THR A 76 29.97 6.39 -4.82
CA THR A 76 30.54 6.94 -3.59
C THR A 76 30.12 8.39 -3.38
N THR A 77 30.22 9.24 -4.42
CA THR A 77 29.79 10.64 -4.32
C THR A 77 28.28 10.80 -4.13
N LEU A 78 27.48 9.89 -4.69
CA LEU A 78 26.03 9.88 -4.46
C LEU A 78 25.71 9.56 -2.99
N MET A 79 26.30 8.51 -2.43
CA MET A 79 26.00 8.09 -1.05
C MET A 79 26.48 9.13 -0.04
N THR A 80 27.64 9.75 -0.25
CA THR A 80 28.10 10.86 0.60
C THR A 80 27.15 12.05 0.60
N ASP A 81 26.47 12.36 -0.51
CA ASP A 81 25.49 13.44 -0.57
C ASP A 81 24.17 13.06 0.13
N LEU A 82 23.72 11.80 -0.01
CA LEU A 82 22.49 11.31 0.64
C LEU A 82 22.62 11.21 2.17
N ASP A 83 23.76 10.75 2.66
CA ASP A 83 24.02 10.57 4.10
C ASP A 83 24.39 11.90 4.79
N ALA A 84 24.52 13.01 4.05
CA ALA A 84 24.88 14.32 4.62
C ALA A 84 23.73 15.03 5.35
N ASP A 85 22.48 14.59 5.12
CA ASP A 85 21.25 15.20 5.66
C ASP A 85 20.58 14.37 6.78
N ASP A 86 21.19 13.25 7.21
CA ASP A 86 20.84 12.49 8.44
C ASP A 86 21.59 13.02 9.68
#